data_AF-A0AAU4CST0-F1
#
_entry.id   AF-A0AAU4CST0-F1
#
_cell.length_a   1.000
_cell.length_b   1.000
_cell.length_c   1.000
_cell.angle_alpha   90.00
_cell.angle_beta   90.00
_cell.angle_gamma   90.00
#
_symmetry.space_group_name_H-M   'P 1'
#
loop_
_entity.id
_entity.type
_entity.pdbx_description
1 polymer ?
#
loop_
_entity_poly.entity_id
_entity_poly.type
_entity_poly.pdbx_seq_one_letter_code
_entity_poly.pdbx_strand_id
1 'polypeptide(L)'
;MSGGELKAVQAALGAEHAAVYGYGVVGGKIGEARQSEAREAYDAHRARRDALTRAVRDLGGKPAVAAAGYALPFQVTDSDSAARLAAELEERVAGVYSDLVRACEGDRRGTAAEALREAAVRAVRWRGGSVAFPGLTERTAAAGPSATPHT
;
A
#
# COMPACT_ATOMS: atom_id res chain seq x y z
N MET A 1 -6.46 -26.72 0.70
CA MET A 1 -6.55 -25.27 0.97
C MET A 1 -5.32 -24.47 0.50
N SER A 2 -4.13 -25.07 0.29
CA SER A 2 -2.90 -24.30 -0.03
C SER A 2 -2.87 -23.61 -1.41
N GLY A 3 -3.65 -24.06 -2.39
CA GLY A 3 -3.60 -23.50 -3.75
C GLY A 3 -4.09 -22.05 -3.84
N GLY A 4 -5.18 -21.72 -3.12
CA GLY A 4 -5.72 -20.36 -3.07
C GLY A 4 -4.82 -19.41 -2.28
N GLU A 5 -4.30 -19.88 -1.14
CA GLU A 5 -3.33 -19.15 -0.33
C GLU A 5 -2.05 -18.85 -1.11
N LEU A 6 -1.45 -19.85 -1.77
CA LEU A 6 -0.25 -19.67 -2.58
C LEU A 6 -0.47 -18.65 -3.70
N LYS A 7 -1.63 -18.69 -4.37
CA LYS A 7 -1.98 -17.71 -5.40
C LYS A 7 -2.04 -16.29 -4.82
N ALA A 8 -2.65 -16.12 -3.65
CA ALA A 8 -2.75 -14.81 -2.99
C ALA A 8 -1.37 -14.30 -2.53
N VAL A 9 -0.52 -15.16 -1.96
CA VAL A 9 0.85 -14.80 -1.56
C VAL A 9 1.69 -14.40 -2.77
N GLN A 10 1.55 -15.10 -3.90
CA GLN A 10 2.23 -14.73 -5.16
C GLN A 10 1.73 -13.39 -5.72
N ALA A 11 0.42 -13.13 -5.63
CA ALA A 11 -0.15 -11.84 -6.04
C ALA A 11 0.42 -10.70 -5.18
N ALA A 12 0.49 -10.88 -3.86
CA ALA A 12 1.12 -9.94 -2.93
C ALA A 12 2.61 -9.75 -3.28
N LEU A 13 3.35 -10.82 -3.57
CA LEU A 13 4.77 -10.72 -3.95
C LEU A 13 4.95 -9.92 -5.25
N GLY A 14 4.05 -10.11 -6.23
CA GLY A 14 4.04 -9.31 -7.45
C GLY A 14 3.78 -7.83 -7.19
N ALA A 15 2.84 -7.51 -6.30
CA ALA A 15 2.56 -6.14 -5.88
C ALA A 15 3.75 -5.49 -5.16
N GLU A 16 4.42 -6.23 -4.26
CA GLU A 16 5.62 -5.73 -3.57
C GLU A 16 6.78 -5.46 -4.54
N HIS A 17 6.98 -6.31 -5.57
CA HIS A 17 7.98 -6.01 -6.60
C HIS A 17 7.67 -4.70 -7.33
N ALA A 18 6.40 -4.48 -7.71
CA ALA A 18 5.98 -3.25 -8.36
C ALA A 18 6.13 -2.03 -7.43
N ALA A 19 5.81 -2.17 -6.13
CA ALA A 19 5.96 -1.12 -5.13
C ALA A 19 7.44 -0.74 -4.93
N VAL A 20 8.34 -1.72 -4.79
CA VAL A 20 9.79 -1.47 -4.68
C VAL A 20 10.31 -0.73 -5.92
N TYR A 21 9.91 -1.12 -7.13
CA TYR A 21 10.27 -0.40 -8.35
C TYR A 21 9.71 1.03 -8.34
N GLY A 22 8.42 1.17 -8.04
CA GLY A 22 7.72 2.46 -8.02
C GLY A 22 8.30 3.44 -7.01
N TYR A 23 8.69 2.98 -5.81
CA TYR A 23 9.34 3.83 -4.82
C TYR A 23 10.76 4.26 -5.23
N GLY A 24 11.44 3.52 -6.09
CA GLY A 24 12.66 3.99 -6.74
C GLY A 24 12.40 5.22 -7.62
N VAL A 25 11.29 5.23 -8.35
CA VAL A 25 10.86 6.39 -9.16
C VAL A 25 10.43 7.55 -8.26
N VAL A 26 9.66 7.28 -7.21
CA VAL A 26 9.23 8.29 -6.22
C VAL A 26 10.44 8.97 -5.60
N GLY A 27 11.41 8.20 -5.07
CA GLY A 27 12.63 8.75 -4.47
C GLY A 27 13.45 9.61 -5.43
N GLY A 28 13.44 9.31 -6.73
CA GLY A 28 14.13 10.10 -7.75
C GLY A 28 13.47 11.43 -8.10
N LYS A 29 12.21 11.67 -7.68
CA LYS A 29 11.40 12.83 -8.08
C LYS A 29 10.82 13.61 -6.90
N ILE A 30 10.71 13.01 -5.73
CA ILE A 30 10.15 13.64 -4.53
C ILE A 30 11.11 14.71 -3.98
N GLY A 31 10.57 15.82 -3.48
CA GLY A 31 11.35 16.87 -2.84
C GLY A 31 12.02 16.41 -1.53
N GLU A 32 13.10 17.10 -1.15
CA GLU A 32 13.97 16.74 -0.01
C GLU A 32 13.20 16.54 1.31
N ALA A 33 12.18 17.38 1.56
CA ALA A 33 11.37 17.31 2.77
C ALA A 33 10.65 15.97 2.99
N ARG A 34 10.45 15.17 1.93
CA ARG A 34 9.77 13.86 1.99
C ARG A 34 10.66 12.69 1.57
N GLN A 35 11.97 12.92 1.38
CA GLN A 35 12.91 11.86 0.98
C GLN A 35 13.04 10.75 2.04
N SER A 36 13.04 11.11 3.32
CA SER A 36 13.05 10.12 4.42
C SER A 36 11.81 9.23 4.37
N GLU A 37 10.62 9.83 4.19
CA GLU A 37 9.35 9.11 4.07
C GLU A 37 9.36 8.13 2.88
N ALA A 38 9.86 8.56 1.73
CA ALA A 38 10.02 7.69 0.56
C ALA A 38 11.01 6.54 0.81
N ARG A 39 12.11 6.80 1.52
CA ARG A 39 13.11 5.80 1.84
C ARG A 39 12.60 4.76 2.84
N GLU A 40 11.94 5.20 3.89
CA GLU A 40 11.30 4.31 4.88
C GLU A 40 10.28 3.38 4.22
N ALA A 41 9.45 3.92 3.32
CA ALA A 41 8.49 3.13 2.57
C ALA A 41 9.16 2.10 1.64
N TYR A 42 10.20 2.52 0.90
CA TYR A 42 11.00 1.63 0.07
C TYR A 42 11.58 0.45 0.86
N ASP A 43 12.18 0.73 2.02
CA ASP A 43 12.79 -0.29 2.88
C ASP A 43 11.72 -1.23 3.47
N ALA A 44 10.55 -0.70 3.86
CA ALA A 44 9.41 -1.50 4.32
C ALA A 44 8.91 -2.48 3.24
N HIS A 45 8.74 -2.02 1.99
CA HIS A 45 8.34 -2.89 0.88
C HIS A 45 9.39 -3.96 0.55
N ARG A 46 10.69 -3.65 0.67
CA ARG A 46 11.74 -4.65 0.50
C ARG A 46 11.69 -5.74 1.57
N ALA A 47 11.53 -5.35 2.83
CA ALA A 47 11.40 -6.32 3.92
C ALA A 47 10.19 -7.22 3.72
N ARG A 48 9.07 -6.64 3.26
CA ARG A 48 7.82 -7.35 2.99
C ARG A 48 7.93 -8.31 1.80
N ARG A 49 8.55 -7.88 0.69
CA ARG A 49 8.89 -8.74 -0.46
C ARG A 49 9.71 -9.96 -0.03
N ASP A 50 10.72 -9.74 0.81
CA ASP A 50 11.60 -10.81 1.26
C ASP A 50 10.85 -11.81 2.17
N ALA A 51 9.93 -11.32 2.99
CA ALA A 51 9.03 -12.15 3.79
C ALA A 51 8.07 -12.98 2.93
N LEU A 52 7.44 -12.39 1.91
CA LEU A 52 6.57 -13.10 0.99
C LEU A 52 7.34 -14.12 0.14
N THR A 53 8.58 -13.81 -0.23
CA THR A 53 9.46 -14.75 -0.94
C THR A 53 9.70 -16.03 -0.12
N ARG A 54 9.90 -15.90 1.21
CA ARG A 54 9.98 -17.06 2.12
C ARG A 54 8.64 -17.78 2.20
N ALA A 55 7.54 -17.03 2.39
CA ALA A 55 6.19 -17.61 2.47
C ALA A 55 5.82 -18.45 1.24
N VAL A 56 6.16 -18.02 0.02
CA VAL A 56 5.92 -18.80 -1.20
C VAL A 56 6.67 -20.14 -1.14
N ARG A 57 7.92 -20.15 -0.68
CA ARG A 57 8.73 -21.37 -0.54
C ARG A 57 8.16 -22.30 0.53
N ASP A 58 7.73 -21.75 1.67
CA ASP A 58 7.13 -22.52 2.76
C ASP A 58 5.82 -23.20 2.32
N LEU A 59 5.09 -22.59 1.39
CA LEU A 59 3.90 -23.17 0.76
C LEU A 59 4.23 -24.13 -0.40
N GLY A 60 5.51 -24.44 -0.63
CA GLY A 60 5.98 -25.34 -1.70
C GLY A 60 6.01 -24.71 -3.10
N GLY A 61 5.82 -23.40 -3.22
CA GLY A 61 5.86 -22.68 -4.47
C GLY A 61 7.25 -22.14 -4.85
N LYS A 62 7.42 -21.80 -6.13
CA LYS A 62 8.57 -21.04 -6.62
C LYS A 62 8.23 -19.54 -6.63
N PRO A 63 8.94 -18.68 -5.86
CA PRO A 63 8.68 -17.24 -5.83
C PRO A 63 8.75 -16.62 -7.23
N ALA A 64 7.76 -15.80 -7.58
CA ALA A 64 7.83 -14.99 -8.79
C ALA A 64 9.04 -14.06 -8.74
N VAL A 65 9.72 -13.88 -9.86
CA VAL A 65 10.85 -12.94 -9.97
C VAL A 65 10.34 -11.55 -10.32
N ALA A 66 11.04 -10.50 -9.88
CA ALA A 66 10.75 -9.14 -10.30
C ALA A 66 10.92 -9.01 -11.83
N ALA A 67 10.03 -8.24 -12.46
CA ALA A 67 10.21 -7.84 -13.86
C ALA A 67 11.36 -6.82 -13.98
N ALA A 68 11.94 -6.72 -15.18
CA ALA A 68 12.97 -5.72 -15.47
C ALA A 68 12.45 -4.27 -15.40
N GLY A 69 11.14 -4.08 -15.54
CA GLY A 69 10.46 -2.80 -15.41
C GLY A 69 8.95 -2.97 -15.26
N TYR A 70 8.30 -1.93 -14.75
CA TYR A 70 6.86 -1.89 -14.52
C TYR A 70 6.26 -0.66 -15.20
N ALA A 71 5.09 -0.82 -15.81
CA ALA A 71 4.34 0.30 -16.36
C ALA A 71 3.82 1.19 -15.24
N LEU A 72 4.11 2.49 -15.31
CA LEU A 72 3.56 3.48 -14.40
C LEU A 72 2.16 3.90 -14.86
N PRO A 73 1.23 4.18 -13.93
CA PRO A 73 -0.13 4.58 -14.29
C PRO A 73 -0.21 5.94 -14.98
N PHE A 74 0.82 6.77 -14.80
CA PHE A 74 0.99 8.07 -15.45
C PHE A 74 2.47 8.46 -15.43
N GLN A 75 2.83 9.50 -16.18
CA GLN A 75 4.19 10.05 -16.16
C GLN A 75 4.48 10.76 -14.82
N VAL A 76 5.68 10.53 -14.27
CA VAL A 76 6.14 11.15 -13.02
C VAL A 76 7.30 12.09 -13.33
N THR A 77 7.00 13.37 -13.35
CA THR A 77 7.91 14.43 -13.80
C THR A 77 8.44 15.30 -12.67
N ASP A 78 7.74 15.33 -11.54
CA ASP A 78 7.92 16.27 -10.44
C ASP A 78 7.50 15.63 -9.09
N SER A 79 7.64 16.40 -8.01
CA SER A 79 7.35 15.93 -6.65
C SER A 79 5.86 15.64 -6.43
N ASP A 80 4.96 16.38 -7.07
CA ASP A 80 3.52 16.19 -6.89
C ASP A 80 3.05 14.90 -7.57
N SER A 81 3.47 14.68 -8.82
CA SER A 81 3.24 13.42 -9.53
C SER A 81 3.90 12.23 -8.81
N ALA A 82 5.05 12.42 -8.14
CA ALA A 82 5.68 11.39 -7.32
C ALA A 82 4.86 11.04 -6.07
N ALA A 83 4.34 12.04 -5.36
CA ALA A 83 3.47 11.81 -4.20
C ALA A 83 2.16 11.10 -4.59
N ARG A 84 1.57 11.46 -5.75
CA ARG A 84 0.40 10.74 -6.28
C ARG A 84 0.74 9.29 -6.64
N LEU A 85 1.91 9.04 -7.25
CA LEU A 85 2.34 7.68 -7.56
C LEU A 85 2.48 6.86 -6.29
N ALA A 86 3.11 7.41 -5.25
CA ALA A 86 3.25 6.74 -3.96
C ALA A 86 1.88 6.37 -3.37
N ALA A 87 0.91 7.29 -3.39
CA ALA A 87 -0.45 7.00 -2.93
C ALA A 87 -1.12 5.85 -3.73
N GLU A 88 -1.00 5.85 -5.06
CA GLU A 88 -1.52 4.79 -5.93
C GLU A 88 -0.89 3.42 -5.68
N LEU A 89 0.43 3.39 -5.44
CA LEU A 89 1.15 2.15 -5.11
C LEU A 89 0.62 1.56 -3.79
N GLU A 90 0.50 2.39 -2.77
CA GLU A 90 0.03 1.98 -1.45
C GLU A 90 -1.42 1.48 -1.49
N GLU A 91 -2.31 2.12 -2.27
CA GLU A 91 -3.69 1.64 -2.44
C GLU A 91 -3.77 0.29 -3.13
N ARG A 92 -2.97 0.08 -4.18
CA ARG A 92 -2.93 -1.21 -4.88
C ARG A 92 -2.38 -2.31 -3.98
N VAL A 93 -1.32 -2.01 -3.22
CA VAL A 93 -0.76 -2.92 -2.24
C VAL A 93 -1.81 -3.26 -1.17
N ALA A 94 -2.51 -2.27 -0.63
CA ALA A 94 -3.61 -2.50 0.30
C ALA A 94 -4.69 -3.41 -0.29
N GLY A 95 -5.14 -3.15 -1.54
CA GLY A 95 -6.11 -4.01 -2.22
C GLY A 95 -5.68 -5.48 -2.28
N VAL A 96 -4.43 -5.74 -2.68
CA VAL A 96 -3.89 -7.11 -2.76
C VAL A 96 -3.74 -7.75 -1.38
N TYR A 97 -3.40 -7.00 -0.33
CA TYR A 97 -3.39 -7.55 1.02
C TYR A 97 -4.78 -7.85 1.56
N SER A 98 -5.83 -7.15 1.13
CA SER A 98 -7.21 -7.49 1.47
C SER A 98 -7.58 -8.88 0.92
N ASP A 99 -7.19 -9.17 -0.32
CA ASP A 99 -7.35 -10.51 -0.90
C ASP A 99 -6.53 -11.57 -0.15
N LEU A 100 -5.32 -11.22 0.29
CA LEU A 100 -4.49 -12.12 1.09
C LEU A 100 -5.11 -12.41 2.47
N VAL A 101 -5.65 -11.41 3.15
CA VAL A 101 -6.40 -11.58 4.42
C VAL A 101 -7.55 -12.56 4.24
N ARG A 102 -8.28 -12.45 3.12
CA ARG A 102 -9.37 -13.35 2.77
C ARG A 102 -8.90 -14.79 2.52
N ALA A 103 -7.71 -14.97 1.95
CA ALA A 103 -7.17 -16.27 1.56
C ALA A 103 -6.42 -17.02 2.67
N CYS A 104 -6.02 -16.34 3.75
CA CYS A 104 -5.22 -16.91 4.84
C CYS A 104 -6.01 -17.10 6.13
N GLU A 105 -5.44 -17.87 7.06
CA GLU A 105 -5.92 -18.04 8.44
C GLU A 105 -4.78 -17.84 9.45
N GLY A 106 -5.09 -17.85 10.75
CA GLY A 106 -4.11 -17.77 11.84
C GLY A 106 -3.16 -16.57 11.74
N ASP A 107 -1.90 -16.78 12.11
CA ASP A 107 -0.88 -15.74 12.15
C ASP A 107 -0.67 -15.05 10.80
N ARG A 108 -0.77 -15.80 9.69
CA ARG A 108 -0.60 -15.23 8.34
C ARG A 108 -1.72 -14.24 8.01
N ARG A 109 -2.96 -14.51 8.42
CA ARG A 109 -4.07 -13.54 8.31
C ARG A 109 -3.78 -12.27 9.10
N GLY A 110 -3.23 -12.42 10.31
CA GLY A 110 -2.80 -11.29 11.16
C GLY A 110 -1.74 -10.43 10.48
N THR A 111 -0.65 -11.05 9.99
CA THR A 111 0.42 -10.35 9.27
C THR A 111 -0.08 -9.66 7.99
N ALA A 112 -1.00 -10.28 7.25
CA ALA A 112 -1.61 -9.69 6.06
C ALA A 112 -2.49 -8.48 6.41
N ALA A 113 -3.25 -8.54 7.51
CA ALA A 113 -4.08 -7.44 7.98
C ALA A 113 -3.23 -6.25 8.47
N GLU A 114 -2.09 -6.52 9.11
CA GLU A 114 -1.13 -5.48 9.49
C GLU A 114 -0.54 -4.79 8.24
N ALA A 115 -0.13 -5.57 7.23
CA ALA A 115 0.36 -5.04 5.96
C ALA A 115 -0.68 -4.16 5.23
N LEU A 116 -1.91 -4.65 5.18
CA LEU A 116 -3.06 -3.92 4.64
C LEU A 116 -3.21 -2.56 5.32
N ARG A 117 -3.21 -2.55 6.66
CA ARG A 117 -3.36 -1.33 7.46
C ARG A 117 -2.21 -0.37 7.22
N GLU A 118 -0.96 -0.85 7.25
CA GLU A 118 0.22 -0.02 7.01
C GLU A 118 0.19 0.66 5.65
N ALA A 119 -0.11 -0.10 4.59
CA ALA A 119 -0.23 0.43 3.24
C ALA A 119 -1.35 1.47 3.15
N ALA A 120 -2.54 1.17 3.69
CA ALA A 120 -3.66 2.11 3.69
C ALA A 120 -3.33 3.42 4.44
N VAL A 121 -2.67 3.34 5.59
CA VAL A 121 -2.22 4.53 6.34
C VAL A 121 -1.21 5.33 5.53
N ARG A 122 -0.27 4.66 4.85
CA ARG A 122 0.74 5.33 4.03
C ARG A 122 0.13 6.00 2.81
N ALA A 123 -0.87 5.39 2.16
CA ALA A 123 -1.62 6.00 1.06
C ALA A 123 -2.24 7.35 1.47
N VAL A 124 -2.88 7.40 2.65
CA VAL A 124 -3.47 8.63 3.21
C VAL A 124 -2.39 9.67 3.51
N ARG A 125 -1.26 9.25 4.06
CA ARG A 125 -0.13 10.15 4.35
C ARG A 125 0.45 10.76 3.07
N TRP A 126 0.56 9.99 1.99
CA TRP A 126 1.01 10.48 0.68
C TRP A 126 0.07 11.54 0.10
N ARG A 127 -1.24 11.37 0.26
CA ARG A 127 -2.26 12.36 -0.12
C ARG A 127 -2.26 13.64 0.70
N GLY A 128 -1.53 13.70 1.82
CA GLY A 128 -1.51 14.86 2.71
C GLY A 128 -2.69 14.93 3.68
N GLY A 129 -3.45 13.84 3.85
CA GLY A 129 -4.57 13.77 4.80
C GLY A 129 -5.75 12.93 4.30
N SER A 130 -6.71 12.68 5.19
CA SER A 130 -8.00 12.06 4.88
C SER A 130 -9.11 13.06 5.14
N VAL A 131 -10.24 12.90 4.46
CA VAL A 131 -11.49 13.60 4.81
C VAL A 131 -12.20 12.91 5.96
N ALA A 132 -13.02 13.65 6.72
CA ALA A 132 -13.94 13.06 7.69
C ALA A 132 -15.04 12.30 6.92
N PHE A 133 -15.25 11.03 7.30
CA PHE A 133 -16.17 10.08 6.67
C PHE A 133 -15.95 9.88 5.15
N PRO A 134 -14.79 9.32 4.74
CA PRO A 134 -14.50 9.01 3.34
C PRO A 134 -15.58 8.10 2.73
N GLY A 135 -16.15 8.49 1.59
CA GLY A 135 -17.20 7.73 0.91
C GLY A 135 -18.63 7.97 1.44
N LEU A 136 -18.80 8.81 2.47
CA LEU A 136 -20.10 9.26 2.98
C LEU A 136 -20.20 10.78 2.84
N THR A 137 -20.18 11.26 1.59
CA THR A 137 -20.15 12.68 1.25
C THR A 137 -21.28 13.49 1.91
N GLU A 138 -22.41 12.85 2.20
CA GLU A 138 -23.55 13.43 2.91
C GLU A 138 -23.25 13.80 4.37
N ARG A 139 -22.27 13.15 5.03
CA ARG A 139 -21.88 13.45 6.40
C ARG A 139 -20.77 14.50 6.52
N THR A 140 -20.06 14.79 5.43
CA THR A 140 -19.01 15.82 5.42
C THR A 140 -19.60 17.24 5.48
N ALA A 141 -20.82 17.45 4.99
CA ALA A 141 -21.49 18.76 4.96
C ALA A 141 -22.21 19.15 6.28
N ALA A 142 -22.49 18.19 7.16
CA ALA A 142 -23.35 18.40 8.34
C ALA A 142 -22.64 19.05 9.54
N ALA A 143 -21.36 19.41 9.44
CA ALA A 143 -20.65 20.19 10.45
C ALA A 143 -21.01 21.69 10.36
N GLY A 144 -22.30 22.01 10.51
CA GLY A 144 -22.74 23.37 10.82
C GLY A 144 -22.47 23.71 12.29
N PRO A 145 -22.34 25.00 12.66
CA PRO A 145 -21.95 25.39 14.02
C PRO A 145 -22.93 24.84 15.05
N SER A 146 -22.40 24.18 16.08
CA SER A 146 -23.19 23.77 17.26
C SER A 146 -23.92 24.98 17.82
N ALA A 147 -25.24 24.97 17.75
CA ALA A 147 -26.06 25.92 18.48
C ALA A 147 -25.77 25.73 19.97
N THR A 148 -25.21 26.76 20.61
CA THR A 148 -25.07 26.83 22.06
C THR A 148 -26.47 26.83 22.68
N PRO A 149 -26.80 25.92 23.61
CA PRO A 149 -28.07 25.96 24.30
C PRO A 149 -28.09 27.20 25.21
N HIS A 150 -29.08 28.07 25.03
CA HIS A 150 -29.43 29.08 26.02
C HIS A 150 -30.41 28.47 27.02
N THR A 151 -30.00 28.44 28.29
CA THR A 151 -30.88 28.29 29.46
C THR A 151 -31.71 29.54 29.71
#